data_AF-A0A5J4VYM1-F1
#
_entry.id   AF-A0A5J4VYM1-F1
#
_cell.length_a   1.000
_cell.length_b   1.000
_cell.length_c   1.000
_cell.angle_alpha   90.00
_cell.angle_beta   90.00
_cell.angle_gamma   90.00
#
_symmetry.space_group_name_H-M   'P 1'
#
loop_
_entity.id
_entity.type
_entity.pdbx_description
1 polymer ?
#
loop_
_entity_poly.entity_id
_entity_poly.type
_entity_poly.pdbx_seq_one_letter_code
_entity_poly.pdbx_strand_id
1 'polypeptide(L)'
;MKLTVDKIAAKLGHKVDLTNEEELDLSGLKIDEVGSFKRCSSLLRLNLSNNGFANLKQIEGLFHLQQLEELDLSGCPITHNYGYRSAVIDKLPNLRILDGMYSNSTYNYTFSFIFIHFL
;
A
#
# COMPACT_ATOMS: atom_id res chain seq x y z
N MET A 1 14.96 8.98 0.60
CA MET A 1 14.87 8.94 2.07
C MET A 1 13.89 7.87 2.55
N LYS A 2 14.30 7.03 3.50
CA LYS A 2 13.42 6.07 4.19
C LYS A 2 12.45 6.74 5.18
N LEU A 3 11.15 6.51 4.99
CA LEU A 3 10.09 6.89 5.92
C LEU A 3 9.91 5.80 6.98
N THR A 4 9.92 6.19 8.26
CA THR A 4 9.53 5.34 9.38
C THR A 4 8.36 5.99 10.09
N VAL A 5 7.58 5.21 10.85
CA VAL A 5 6.42 5.72 11.62
C VAL A 5 6.79 6.91 12.51
N ASP A 6 7.98 6.92 13.09
CA ASP A 6 8.46 8.03 13.94
C ASP A 6 8.74 9.32 13.15
N LYS A 7 8.97 9.22 11.84
CA LYS A 7 9.23 10.37 10.96
C LYS A 7 7.95 10.94 10.33
N ILE A 8 6.81 10.25 10.44
CA ILE A 8 5.53 10.71 9.86
C ILE A 8 5.14 12.06 10.46
N ALA A 9 5.16 12.21 11.78
CA ALA A 9 4.81 13.45 12.44
C ALA A 9 5.72 14.63 12.02
N ALA A 10 7.02 14.37 11.87
CA ALA A 10 7.98 15.37 11.41
C ALA A 10 7.76 15.78 9.95
N LYS A 11 7.21 14.90 9.12
CA LYS A 11 6.91 15.16 7.71
C LYS A 11 5.61 15.94 7.52
N LEU A 12 4.62 15.68 8.36
CA LEU A 12 3.31 16.31 8.31
C LEU A 12 3.23 17.61 9.11
N GLY A 13 4.26 17.92 9.90
CA GLY A 13 4.30 19.11 10.74
C GLY A 13 3.37 19.06 11.95
N HIS A 14 2.71 17.92 12.19
CA HIS A 14 1.81 17.70 13.33
C HIS A 14 1.88 16.24 13.78
N LYS A 15 1.44 15.99 15.03
CA LYS A 15 1.41 14.63 15.59
C LYS A 15 0.17 13.90 15.05
N VAL A 16 0.39 12.78 14.39
CA VAL A 16 -0.65 11.90 13.85
C VAL A 16 -0.83 10.72 14.80
N ASP A 17 -2.06 10.41 15.17
CA ASP A 17 -2.38 9.21 15.94
C ASP A 17 -2.54 8.01 15.02
N LEU A 18 -1.40 7.41 14.68
CA LEU A 18 -1.33 6.29 13.76
C LEU A 18 -2.24 5.09 14.12
N THR A 19 -2.76 5.00 15.35
CA THR A 19 -3.68 3.93 15.76
C THR A 19 -5.14 4.19 15.39
N ASN A 20 -5.52 5.43 15.11
CA ASN A 20 -6.91 5.82 14.85
C ASN A 20 -7.12 6.47 13.47
N GLU A 21 -6.05 6.69 12.72
CA GLU A 21 -6.11 7.40 11.44
C GLU A 21 -6.47 6.43 10.32
N GLU A 22 -7.60 6.69 9.68
CA GLU A 22 -8.09 5.90 8.55
C GLU A 22 -7.51 6.36 7.22
N GLU A 23 -7.10 7.62 7.13
CA GLU A 23 -6.56 8.23 5.91
C GLU A 23 -5.23 8.91 6.19
N LEU A 24 -4.24 8.69 5.32
CA LEU A 24 -2.93 9.34 5.45
C LEU A 24 -2.42 9.80 4.10
N ASP A 25 -2.11 11.08 3.98
CA ASP A 25 -1.48 11.67 2.80
C ASP A 25 0.01 11.93 3.06
N LEU A 26 0.85 11.26 2.28
CA LEU A 26 2.31 11.36 2.30
C LEU A 26 2.86 11.64 0.90
N SER A 27 2.04 12.23 0.03
CA SER A 27 2.41 12.54 -1.35
C SER A 27 3.52 13.59 -1.46
N GLY A 28 4.40 13.45 -2.46
CA GLY A 28 5.40 14.48 -2.78
C GLY A 28 6.53 14.67 -1.75
N LEU A 29 6.66 13.78 -0.77
CA LEU A 29 7.60 13.93 0.36
C LEU A 29 9.04 13.44 0.09
N LYS A 30 9.34 13.09 -1.17
CA LYS A 30 10.64 12.53 -1.63
C LYS A 30 11.03 11.27 -0.86
N ILE A 31 10.04 10.45 -0.53
CA ILE A 31 10.23 9.15 0.12
C ILE A 31 10.67 8.16 -0.96
N ASP A 32 11.69 7.35 -0.71
CA ASP A 32 12.11 6.29 -1.65
C ASP A 32 12.12 4.90 -1.00
N GLU A 33 11.78 4.80 0.29
CA GLU A 33 11.67 3.55 1.01
C GLU A 33 10.70 3.71 2.18
N VAL A 34 9.88 2.70 2.41
CA VAL A 34 8.92 2.59 3.49
C VAL A 34 9.44 1.59 4.53
N GLY A 35 9.51 2.04 5.79
CA GLY A 35 9.72 1.19 6.95
C GLY A 35 8.45 0.47 7.40
N SER A 36 8.49 -0.19 8.55
CA SER A 36 7.34 -0.96 9.03
C SER A 36 6.18 -0.05 9.46
N PHE A 37 5.01 -0.26 8.87
CA PHE A 37 3.74 0.40 9.22
C PHE A 37 2.88 -0.42 10.20
N LYS A 38 3.47 -1.37 10.94
CA LYS A 38 2.74 -2.27 11.86
C LYS A 38 1.86 -1.59 12.91
N ARG A 39 2.13 -0.32 13.26
CA ARG A 39 1.36 0.44 14.24
C ARG A 39 0.12 1.11 13.65
N CYS A 40 -0.01 1.13 12.32
CA CYS A 40 -1.09 1.78 11.60
C CYS A 40 -2.21 0.79 11.27
N SER A 41 -2.77 0.13 12.29
CA SER A 41 -3.74 -0.96 12.10
C SER A 41 -5.07 -0.51 11.52
N SER A 42 -5.46 0.75 11.73
CA SER A 42 -6.76 1.30 11.33
C SER A 42 -6.72 2.02 9.98
N LEU A 43 -5.56 2.03 9.31
CA LEU A 43 -5.37 2.78 8.08
C LEU A 43 -6.07 2.08 6.91
N LEU A 44 -7.02 2.78 6.30
CA LEU A 44 -7.83 2.31 5.17
C LEU A 44 -7.37 2.93 3.85
N ARG A 45 -6.89 4.18 3.86
CA ARG A 45 -6.48 4.91 2.65
C ARG A 45 -5.10 5.53 2.84
N LEU A 46 -4.22 5.30 1.89
CA LEU A 46 -2.84 5.79 1.93
C LEU A 46 -2.44 6.40 0.59
N ASN A 47 -2.18 7.70 0.59
CA ASN A 47 -1.61 8.40 -0.55
C ASN A 47 -0.09 8.50 -0.41
N LEU A 48 0.63 7.83 -1.31
CA LEU A 48 2.09 7.85 -1.44
C LEU A 48 2.52 8.33 -2.82
N SER A 49 1.63 8.98 -3.56
CA SER A 49 1.90 9.47 -4.92
C SER A 49 3.08 10.45 -4.96
N ASN A 50 3.68 10.59 -6.14
CA ASN A 50 4.77 11.53 -6.41
C ASN A 50 5.99 11.35 -5.48
N ASN A 51 6.28 10.12 -5.09
CA ASN A 51 7.46 9.71 -4.33
C ASN A 51 8.45 8.93 -5.22
N GLY A 52 9.61 8.58 -4.66
CA GLY A 52 10.74 7.97 -5.36
C GLY A 52 10.81 6.44 -5.31
N PHE A 53 9.68 5.73 -5.11
CA PHE A 53 9.68 4.27 -5.08
C PHE A 53 9.95 3.70 -6.47
N ALA A 54 10.99 2.87 -6.60
CA ALA A 54 11.42 2.28 -7.86
C ALA A 54 11.24 0.76 -7.93
N ASN A 55 11.05 0.07 -6.80
CA ASN A 55 10.86 -1.37 -6.75
C ASN A 55 10.02 -1.81 -5.53
N LEU A 56 9.54 -3.06 -5.56
CA LEU A 56 8.65 -3.60 -4.52
C LEU A 56 9.30 -3.66 -3.13
N LYS A 57 10.63 -3.88 -3.05
CA LYS A 57 11.35 -3.93 -1.77
C LYS A 57 11.22 -2.63 -0.99
N GLN A 58 11.19 -1.50 -1.72
CA GLN A 58 11.04 -0.18 -1.11
C GLN A 58 9.66 0.07 -0.52
N ILE A 59 8.64 -0.73 -0.86
CA ILE A 59 7.29 -0.61 -0.32
C ILE A 59 6.88 -1.81 0.54
N GLU A 60 7.79 -2.76 0.81
CA GLU A 60 7.49 -3.97 1.58
C GLU A 60 6.91 -3.70 2.97
N GLY A 61 7.29 -2.57 3.58
CA GLY A 61 6.75 -2.18 4.88
C GLY A 61 5.23 -1.93 4.88
N LEU A 62 4.63 -1.62 3.71
CA LEU A 62 3.19 -1.43 3.53
C LEU A 62 2.40 -2.73 3.62
N PHE A 63 3.00 -3.88 3.30
CA PHE A 63 2.29 -5.16 3.24
C PHE A 63 1.79 -5.67 4.60
N HIS A 64 2.11 -4.98 5.69
CA HIS A 64 1.53 -5.23 7.02
C HIS A 64 0.14 -4.60 7.21
N LEU A 65 -0.25 -3.66 6.33
CA LEU A 65 -1.51 -2.93 6.39
C LEU A 65 -2.64 -3.79 5.81
N GLN A 66 -3.02 -4.82 6.55
CA GLN A 66 -4.01 -5.81 6.08
C GLN A 66 -5.41 -5.22 5.92
N GLN A 67 -5.72 -4.07 6.51
CA GLN A 67 -7.02 -3.38 6.34
C GLN A 67 -7.01 -2.32 5.23
N LEU A 68 -5.88 -2.10 4.54
CA LEU A 68 -5.77 -1.04 3.54
C LEU A 68 -6.69 -1.34 2.34
N GLU A 69 -7.61 -0.42 2.07
CA GLU A 69 -8.57 -0.49 0.97
C GLU A 69 -8.12 0.33 -0.25
N GLU A 70 -7.40 1.44 -0.03
CA GLU A 70 -6.94 2.33 -1.09
C GLU A 70 -5.46 2.69 -0.93
N LEU A 71 -4.71 2.51 -2.02
CA LEU A 71 -3.31 2.87 -2.11
C LEU A 71 -3.07 3.66 -3.40
N ASP A 72 -2.46 4.82 -3.27
CA ASP A 72 -1.99 5.60 -4.42
C ASP A 72 -0.46 5.66 -4.45
N LEU A 73 0.15 5.11 -5.49
CA LEU A 73 1.57 5.21 -5.79
C LEU A 73 1.79 5.88 -7.16
N SER A 74 0.78 6.55 -7.71
CA SER A 74 0.87 7.29 -8.97
C SER A 74 2.03 8.29 -8.95
N GLY A 75 2.67 8.49 -10.10
CA GLY A 75 3.86 9.34 -10.19
C GLY A 75 5.13 8.76 -9.54
N CYS A 76 5.09 7.54 -8.98
CA CYS A 76 6.30 6.84 -8.52
C CYS A 76 6.90 5.98 -9.65
N PRO A 77 8.24 5.87 -9.77
CA PRO A 77 8.88 5.05 -10.80
C PRO A 77 8.40 3.59 -10.86
N ILE A 78 8.06 2.97 -9.71
CA ILE A 78 7.60 1.58 -9.60
C ILE A 78 6.35 1.28 -10.44
N THR A 79 5.51 2.29 -10.70
CA THR A 79 4.27 2.11 -11.48
C THR A 79 4.52 1.70 -12.93
N HIS A 80 5.75 1.91 -13.44
CA HIS A 80 6.17 1.51 -14.78
C HIS A 80 6.73 0.08 -14.84
N ASN A 81 6.90 -0.59 -13.70
CA ASN A 81 7.43 -1.94 -13.66
C ASN A 81 6.38 -2.97 -14.07
N TYR A 82 6.78 -3.91 -14.93
CA TYR A 82 5.92 -5.03 -15.31
C TYR A 82 5.55 -5.86 -14.07
N GLY A 83 4.26 -6.19 -13.93
CA GLY A 83 3.75 -6.98 -12.79
C GLY A 83 3.68 -6.24 -11.44
N TYR A 84 3.95 -4.93 -11.40
CA TYR A 84 3.84 -4.13 -10.17
C TYR A 84 2.44 -4.22 -9.56
N ARG A 85 1.39 -3.98 -10.34
CA ARG A 85 0.01 -3.97 -9.84
C ARG A 85 -0.39 -5.32 -9.25
N SER A 86 -0.16 -6.41 -9.98
CA SER A 86 -0.47 -7.75 -9.51
C SER A 86 0.30 -8.07 -8.22
N ALA A 87 1.59 -7.74 -8.16
CA ALA A 87 2.40 -8.01 -6.98
C ALA A 87 1.95 -7.22 -5.74
N VAL A 88 1.47 -5.98 -5.90
CA VAL A 88 0.93 -5.17 -4.80
C VAL A 88 -0.42 -5.72 -4.34
N ILE A 89 -1.32 -6.02 -5.28
CA ILE A 89 -2.65 -6.57 -4.99
C ILE A 89 -2.54 -7.93 -4.27
N ASP A 90 -1.64 -8.81 -4.73
CA ASP A 90 -1.41 -10.12 -4.11
C ASP A 90 -0.92 -10.03 -2.66
N LYS A 91 -0.31 -8.91 -2.26
CA LYS A 91 0.21 -8.69 -0.90
C LYS A 91 -0.76 -7.96 0.02
N LEU A 92 -1.80 -7.34 -0.53
CA LEU A 92 -2.77 -6.53 0.20
C LEU A 92 -4.19 -7.05 -0.07
N PRO A 93 -4.66 -8.04 0.71
CA PRO A 93 -5.88 -8.81 0.37
C PRO A 93 -7.17 -8.00 0.40
N ASN A 94 -7.20 -6.89 1.15
CA ASN A 94 -8.36 -5.99 1.22
C ASN A 94 -8.23 -4.76 0.32
N LEU A 95 -7.18 -4.68 -0.51
CA LEU A 95 -6.97 -3.55 -1.41
C LEU A 95 -8.02 -3.57 -2.53
N ARG A 96 -8.80 -2.49 -2.63
CA ARG A 96 -9.89 -2.31 -3.59
C ARG A 96 -9.53 -1.32 -4.69
N ILE A 97 -8.71 -0.33 -4.37
CA ILE A 97 -8.31 0.73 -5.30
C ILE A 97 -6.78 0.88 -5.22
N LEU A 98 -6.14 0.75 -6.38
CA LEU A 98 -4.71 0.97 -6.57
C LEU A 98 -4.50 1.99 -7.69
N ASP A 99 -3.80 3.09 -7.41
CA ASP A 99 -3.50 4.17 -8.36
C ASP A 99 -4.77 4.71 -9.07
N GLY A 100 -5.86 4.88 -8.32
CA GLY A 100 -7.16 5.34 -8.84
C GLY A 100 -7.92 4.30 -9.68
N MET A 101 -7.45 3.06 -9.76
CA MET A 101 -8.09 1.98 -10.51
C MET A 101 -8.50 0.83 -9.58
N TYR A 102 -9.70 0.28 -9.78
CA TYR A 102 -10.15 -0.89 -9.03
C TYR A 102 -9.20 -2.08 -9.19
N SER A 103 -8.78 -2.69 -8.08
CA SER A 103 -7.92 -3.88 -8.06
C SER A 103 -8.61 -5.10 -8.70
N ASN A 104 -9.94 -5.13 -8.67
CA ASN A 104 -10.77 -6.20 -9.21
C ASN A 104 -10.94 -6.13 -10.73
N SER A 105 -10.44 -5.08 -11.38
CA SER A 105 -10.55 -4.91 -12.82
C SER A 105 -9.40 -5.64 -13.51
N THR A 106 -9.69 -6.89 -13.89
CA THR A 106 -9.10 -7.62 -15.06
C THR A 106 -7.99 -8.64 -14.72
N TYR A 107 -8.42 -9.88 -14.50
CA TYR A 107 -7.70 -11.18 -14.51
C TYR A 107 -6.62 -11.47 -13.45
N ASN A 108 -6.97 -12.36 -12.50
CA ASN A 108 -6.12 -13.48 -12.11
C ASN A 108 -7.00 -14.70 -11.76
N TYR A 109 -7.22 -15.53 -12.79
CA TYR A 109 -7.49 -16.97 -12.80
C TYR A 109 -8.56 -17.53 -11.84
N THR A 110 -9.82 -17.55 -12.30
CA THR A 110 -10.71 -18.66 -11.93
C THR A 110 -10.14 -19.95 -12.55
N PHE A 111 -9.65 -20.88 -11.73
CA PHE A 111 -10.01 -22.32 -11.78
C PHE A 111 -9.26 -23.13 -10.70
N SER A 112 -10.05 -23.69 -9.77
CA SER A 112 -9.86 -24.92 -8.98
C SER A 112 -8.65 -25.00 -8.03
N PHE A 113 -8.83 -25.11 -6.72
CA PHE A 113 -9.46 -26.27 -6.09
C PHE A 113 -10.50 -25.88 -5.04
N ILE A 114 -11.75 -26.24 -5.33
CA ILE A 114 -12.71 -26.59 -4.28
C ILE A 114 -12.17 -27.87 -3.64
N PHE A 115 -11.64 -27.77 -2.41
CA PHE A 115 -11.54 -28.89 -1.50
C PHE A 115 -12.23 -28.48 -0.20
N ILE A 116 -13.53 -28.73 -0.12
CA ILE A 116 -14.12 -29.25 1.11
C ILE A 116 -15.04 -30.39 0.69
N HIS A 117 -14.46 -31.59 0.71
CA HIS A 117 -15.17 -32.85 0.82
C HIS A 117 -15.66 -32.95 2.26
N PHE A 118 -16.97 -32.94 2.49
CA PHE A 118 -17.64 -33.61 3.62
C PHE A 118 -19.15 -33.61 3.38
N LEU A 119 -19.63 -34.67 2.73
CA LEU A 119 -20.63 -35.64 3.22
C LEU A 119 -20.93 -36.67 2.12
#